data_AF-A0A7Z1S9C1-F1
#
_entry.id   AF-A0A7Z1S9C1-F1
#
_cell.length_a   1.000
_cell.length_b   1.000
_cell.length_c   1.000
_cell.angle_alpha   90.00
_cell.angle_beta   90.00
_cell.angle_gamma   90.00
#
_symmetry.space_group_name_H-M   'P 1'
#
loop_
_entity.id
_entity.type
_entity.pdbx_description
1 polymer ?
#
loop_
_entity_poly.entity_id
_entity_poly.type
_entity_poly.pdbx_seq_one_letter_code
_entity_poly.pdbx_strand_id
1 'polypeptide(L)'
;FSDDLKKQHVEVTQLDWTPPGQGNMQVVQALDNIADSPLADKITAANQQALERIIQSHPVLIGFDQAINVVPGMTPKTILHAGPPVTWEKMCGAMKGAVTGALVFEGLAKDLDEAAELAASGEITFSPCHEHDCVGSMAGVTSA
;
A
#
# COMPACT_ATOMS: atom_id res chain seq x y z
N PHE A 1 10.31 -0.81 -40.25
CA PHE A 1 8.97 -0.32 -39.88
C PHE A 1 8.82 1.18 -40.04
N SER A 2 9.59 2.03 -39.35
CA SER A 2 9.45 3.50 -39.47
C SER A 2 9.62 4.02 -40.90
N ASP A 3 10.63 3.54 -41.63
CA ASP A 3 10.87 3.97 -43.01
C ASP A 3 9.76 3.53 -43.98
N ASP A 4 9.12 2.39 -43.73
CA ASP A 4 8.01 1.89 -44.55
C ASP A 4 6.70 2.63 -44.27
N LEU A 5 6.50 3.11 -43.04
CA LEU A 5 5.36 3.93 -42.64
C LEU A 5 5.49 5.39 -43.11
N LYS A 6 6.71 5.94 -43.12
CA LYS A 6 7.00 7.26 -43.70
C LYS A 6 6.72 7.30 -45.21
N LYS A 7 7.04 6.21 -45.93
CA LYS A 7 6.70 6.07 -47.36
C LYS A 7 5.20 6.06 -47.63
N GLN A 8 4.40 5.69 -46.64
CA GLN A 8 2.93 5.69 -46.71
C GLN A 8 2.32 7.01 -46.22
N HIS A 9 3.15 8.04 -45.98
CA HIS A 9 2.73 9.36 -45.50
C HIS A 9 1.96 9.33 -44.17
N VAL A 10 2.23 8.32 -43.33
CA VAL A 10 1.71 8.23 -41.97
C VAL A 10 2.67 8.97 -41.03
N GLU A 11 2.13 9.70 -40.06
CA GLU A 11 2.91 10.36 -39.02
C GLU A 11 3.57 9.31 -38.11
N VAL A 12 4.90 9.35 -37.99
CA VAL A 12 5.69 8.35 -37.25
C VAL A 12 6.70 9.05 -36.34
N THR A 13 6.59 8.79 -35.03
CA THR A 13 7.63 9.11 -34.05
C THR A 13 8.52 7.89 -33.86
N GLN A 14 9.74 7.95 -34.40
CA GLN A 14 10.74 6.89 -34.16
C GLN A 14 11.41 7.16 -32.83
N LEU A 15 11.18 6.27 -31.87
CA LEU A 15 11.95 6.26 -30.63
C LEU A 15 13.33 5.67 -30.93
N ASP A 16 14.39 6.41 -30.60
CA ASP A 16 15.76 5.89 -30.62
C ASP A 16 15.98 5.03 -29.37
N TRP A 17 15.35 3.85 -29.40
CA TRP A 17 15.38 2.91 -28.29
C TRP A 17 16.59 1.98 -28.42
N THR A 18 17.37 1.89 -27.35
CA THR A 18 18.45 0.91 -27.19
C THR A 18 18.26 0.13 -25.89
N PRO A 19 18.65 -1.17 -25.84
CA PRO A 19 18.57 -1.95 -24.61
C PRO A 19 19.30 -1.28 -23.44
N PRO A 20 18.83 -1.44 -22.19
CA PRO A 20 19.49 -0.90 -21.02
C PRO A 20 20.93 -1.42 -20.94
N GLY A 21 21.90 -0.51 -20.78
CA GLY A 21 23.32 -0.84 -20.63
C GLY A 21 24.25 -0.16 -21.63
N GLN A 22 23.78 0.29 -22.81
CA GLN A 22 24.61 1.02 -23.80
C GLN A 22 25.98 0.36 -24.10
N GLY A 23 26.05 -0.98 -24.10
CA GLY A 23 27.31 -1.73 -24.27
C GLY A 23 28.08 -2.02 -22.98
N ASN A 24 27.56 -1.65 -21.81
CA ASN A 24 28.05 -2.10 -20.52
C ASN A 24 27.76 -3.60 -20.34
N MET A 25 28.77 -4.42 -20.62
CA MET A 25 28.68 -5.88 -20.54
C MET A 25 28.30 -6.39 -19.15
N GLN A 26 28.56 -5.64 -18.07
CA GLN A 26 28.12 -6.03 -16.72
C GLN A 26 26.60 -5.91 -16.58
N VAL A 27 26.00 -4.85 -17.15
CA VAL A 27 24.54 -4.67 -17.15
C VAL A 27 23.87 -5.70 -18.04
N VAL A 28 24.43 -5.97 -19.22
CA VAL A 28 23.92 -7.00 -20.14
C VAL A 28 23.95 -8.37 -19.46
N GLN A 29 25.08 -8.76 -18.86
CA GLN A 29 25.18 -10.03 -18.15
C GLN A 29 24.23 -10.10 -16.94
N ALA A 30 24.02 -9.01 -16.22
CA ALA A 30 23.07 -8.97 -15.12
C ALA A 30 21.63 -9.16 -15.60
N LEU A 31 21.26 -8.58 -16.75
CA LEU A 31 19.95 -8.77 -17.37
C LEU A 31 19.77 -10.21 -17.87
N ASP A 32 20.78 -10.78 -18.52
CA ASP A 32 20.75 -12.18 -18.98
C ASP A 32 20.61 -13.15 -17.80
N ASN A 33 21.32 -12.89 -16.70
CA ASN A 33 21.20 -13.66 -15.46
C ASN A 33 19.82 -13.52 -14.79
N ILE A 34 19.10 -12.43 -15.01
CA ILE A 34 17.72 -12.26 -14.52
C ILE A 34 16.73 -12.96 -15.45
N ALA A 35 16.96 -12.88 -16.77
CA ALA A 35 16.07 -13.42 -17.79
C ALA A 35 16.14 -14.96 -17.90
N ASP A 36 17.34 -15.54 -17.93
CA ASP A 36 17.60 -16.94 -18.27
C ASP A 36 18.19 -17.76 -17.10
N SER A 37 17.86 -17.38 -15.86
CA SER A 37 18.28 -18.15 -14.67
C SER A 37 17.27 -19.22 -14.29
N PRO A 38 17.68 -20.35 -13.70
CA PRO A 38 16.79 -21.29 -13.00
C PRO A 38 15.89 -20.63 -11.93
N LEU A 39 16.18 -19.39 -11.54
CA LEU A 39 15.34 -18.55 -10.70
C LEU A 39 14.09 -18.03 -11.44
N ALA A 40 14.15 -17.79 -12.75
CA ALA A 40 13.05 -17.27 -13.55
C ALA A 40 11.85 -18.23 -13.55
N ASP A 41 12.09 -19.54 -13.66
CA ASP A 41 11.04 -20.56 -13.54
C ASP A 41 10.39 -20.56 -12.15
N LYS A 42 11.19 -20.41 -11.09
CA LYS A 42 10.67 -20.32 -9.71
C LYS A 42 9.82 -19.07 -9.49
N ILE A 43 10.26 -17.93 -10.03
CA ILE A 43 9.49 -16.67 -9.97
C ILE A 43 8.19 -16.82 -10.77
N THR A 44 8.24 -17.41 -11.96
CA THR A 44 7.06 -17.64 -12.80
C THR A 44 6.05 -18.52 -12.09
N ALA A 45 6.48 -19.62 -11.49
CA ALA A 45 5.61 -20.50 -10.70
C ALA A 45 5.01 -19.77 -9.47
N ALA A 46 5.80 -18.98 -8.75
CA ALA A 46 5.31 -18.20 -7.60
C ALA A 46 4.29 -17.12 -8.02
N ASN A 47 4.54 -16.42 -9.12
CA ASN A 47 3.63 -15.42 -9.68
C ASN A 47 2.32 -16.06 -10.15
N GLN A 48 2.40 -17.22 -10.81
CA GLN A 48 1.22 -17.97 -11.24
C GLN A 48 0.34 -18.32 -10.03
N GLN A 49 0.94 -18.87 -8.97
CA GLN A 49 0.21 -19.22 -7.74
C GLN A 49 -0.40 -17.98 -7.06
N ALA A 50 0.31 -16.85 -7.00
CA ALA A 50 -0.20 -15.61 -6.43
C ALA A 50 -1.38 -15.06 -7.24
N LEU A 51 -1.25 -15.03 -8.57
CA LEU A 51 -2.28 -14.54 -9.48
C LEU A 51 -3.53 -15.42 -9.43
N GLU A 52 -3.36 -16.75 -9.43
CA GLU A 52 -4.47 -17.69 -9.29
C GLU A 52 -5.28 -17.43 -8.02
N ARG A 53 -4.61 -17.23 -6.87
CA ARG A 53 -5.30 -16.90 -5.61
C ARG A 53 -6.07 -15.60 -5.70
N ILE A 54 -5.51 -14.56 -6.31
CA ILE A 54 -6.18 -13.27 -6.47
C ILE A 54 -7.41 -13.41 -7.38
N ILE A 55 -7.27 -14.05 -8.55
CA ILE A 55 -8.35 -14.22 -9.53
C ILE A 55 -9.47 -15.12 -9.00
N GLN A 56 -9.11 -16.20 -8.29
CA GLN A 56 -10.07 -17.17 -7.76
C GLN A 56 -10.67 -16.77 -6.41
N SER A 57 -10.26 -15.63 -5.84
CA SER A 57 -10.88 -15.11 -4.61
C SER A 57 -12.31 -14.66 -4.88
N HIS A 58 -13.23 -15.06 -4.01
CA HIS A 58 -14.64 -14.67 -4.06
C HIS A 58 -15.04 -14.01 -2.73
N PRO A 59 -14.72 -12.72 -2.52
CA PRO A 59 -15.08 -12.02 -1.29
C PRO A 59 -16.60 -11.94 -1.13
N VAL A 60 -17.10 -12.32 0.05
CA VAL A 60 -18.51 -12.26 0.40
C VAL A 60 -18.70 -11.46 1.69
N LEU A 61 -19.66 -10.53 1.68
CA LEU A 61 -20.05 -9.79 2.88
C LEU A 61 -20.91 -10.70 3.76
N ILE A 62 -20.41 -11.05 4.95
CA ILE A 62 -21.09 -11.96 5.88
C ILE A 62 -21.71 -11.25 7.09
N GLY A 63 -21.41 -9.98 7.33
CA GLY A 63 -21.93 -9.24 8.47
C GLY A 63 -21.22 -7.91 8.72
N PHE A 64 -21.56 -7.29 9.85
CA PHE A 64 -21.00 -6.04 10.35
C PHE A 64 -20.90 -6.13 11.88
N ASP A 65 -19.83 -5.58 12.44
CA ASP A 65 -19.61 -5.49 13.88
C ASP A 65 -18.65 -4.31 14.17
N GLN A 66 -18.47 -3.98 15.44
CA GLN A 66 -17.47 -3.03 15.91
C GLN A 66 -16.06 -3.58 15.71
N ALA A 67 -15.08 -2.71 15.46
CA ALA A 67 -13.73 -3.13 15.14
C ALA A 67 -13.09 -3.92 16.30
N ILE A 68 -13.36 -3.52 17.54
CA ILE A 68 -12.87 -4.18 18.76
C ILE A 68 -13.28 -5.66 18.86
N ASN A 69 -14.41 -6.04 18.24
CA ASN A 69 -14.94 -7.39 18.31
C ASN A 69 -14.34 -8.31 17.23
N VAL A 70 -13.96 -7.77 16.05
CA VAL A 70 -13.66 -8.57 14.86
C VAL A 70 -12.34 -8.27 14.18
N VAL A 71 -11.71 -7.11 14.42
CA VAL A 71 -10.43 -6.74 13.81
C VAL A 71 -9.28 -7.34 14.64
N PRO A 72 -8.39 -8.15 14.03
CA PRO A 72 -7.27 -8.77 14.76
C PRO A 72 -6.39 -7.74 15.47
N GLY A 73 -6.00 -8.01 16.71
CA GLY A 73 -5.07 -7.16 17.47
C GLY A 73 -5.62 -5.82 17.92
N MET A 74 -6.92 -5.57 17.75
CA MET A 74 -7.54 -4.31 18.14
C MET A 74 -7.65 -4.20 19.67
N THR A 75 -7.44 -2.99 20.20
CA THR A 75 -7.59 -2.68 21.64
C THR A 75 -8.31 -1.34 21.81
N PRO A 76 -8.87 -1.01 22.99
CA PRO A 76 -9.52 0.28 23.22
C PRO A 76 -8.60 1.49 23.04
N LYS A 77 -7.27 1.31 23.04
CA LYS A 77 -6.27 2.37 22.80
C LYS A 77 -5.48 2.14 21.51
N THR A 78 -6.03 1.38 20.57
CA THR A 78 -5.46 1.24 19.22
C THR A 78 -6.24 2.15 18.28
N ILE A 79 -5.53 2.85 17.39
CA ILE A 79 -6.11 3.59 16.28
C ILE A 79 -5.41 3.14 15.01
N LEU A 80 -6.16 2.57 14.08
CA LEU A 80 -5.63 2.19 12.79
C LEU A 80 -5.63 3.37 11.82
N HIS A 81 -4.75 3.35 10.81
CA HIS A 81 -4.69 4.40 9.79
C HIS A 81 -4.39 3.85 8.38
N ALA A 82 -4.66 4.66 7.35
CA ALA A 82 -4.28 4.33 5.98
C ALA A 82 -2.76 4.46 5.76
N GLY A 83 -2.25 3.77 4.72
CA GLY A 83 -0.85 3.85 4.30
C GLY A 83 0.09 2.95 5.13
N PRO A 84 1.42 3.08 4.93
CA PRO A 84 2.43 2.34 5.68
C PRO A 84 2.62 2.91 7.10
N PRO A 85 3.39 2.25 7.99
CA PRO A 85 3.63 2.73 9.36
C PRO A 85 4.09 4.19 9.41
N VAL A 86 3.41 5.01 10.21
CA VAL A 86 3.76 6.41 10.42
C VAL A 86 3.53 6.79 11.88
N THR A 87 4.50 7.52 12.47
CA THR A 87 4.33 8.04 13.84
C THR A 87 3.44 9.26 13.84
N TRP A 88 2.79 9.54 14.97
CA TRP A 88 1.90 10.69 15.17
C TRP A 88 2.50 12.00 14.64
N GLU A 89 3.77 12.29 14.94
CA GLU A 89 4.43 13.55 14.59
C GLU A 89 4.48 13.75 13.07
N LYS A 90 4.66 12.66 12.32
CA LYS A 90 4.81 12.63 10.87
C LYS A 90 3.48 12.52 10.12
N MET A 91 2.36 12.29 10.82
CA MET A 91 1.05 12.30 10.19
C MET A 91 0.73 13.69 9.61
N CYS A 92 0.09 13.71 8.44
CA CYS A 92 -0.38 14.95 7.84
C CYS A 92 -1.54 15.55 8.64
N GLY A 93 -1.83 16.84 8.46
CA GLY A 93 -2.87 17.54 9.23
C GLY A 93 -4.26 16.88 9.13
N ALA A 94 -4.63 16.35 7.96
CA ALA A 94 -5.90 15.66 7.78
C ALA A 94 -5.98 14.36 8.59
N MET A 95 -4.91 13.56 8.60
CA MET A 95 -4.85 12.33 9.40
C MET A 95 -4.83 12.64 10.89
N LYS A 96 -4.09 13.67 11.32
CA LYS A 96 -4.10 14.15 12.71
C LYS A 96 -5.51 14.54 13.17
N GLY A 97 -6.22 15.32 12.36
CA GLY A 97 -7.60 15.71 12.64
C GLY A 97 -8.54 14.52 12.77
N ALA A 98 -8.39 13.52 11.89
CA ALA A 98 -9.20 12.29 11.94
C ALA A 98 -8.92 11.48 13.21
N VAL A 99 -7.65 11.30 13.59
CA VAL A 99 -7.25 10.63 14.84
C VAL A 99 -7.81 11.35 16.05
N THR A 100 -7.65 12.66 16.16
CA THR A 100 -8.16 13.42 17.31
C THR A 100 -9.68 13.34 17.39
N GLY A 101 -10.38 13.37 16.25
CA GLY A 101 -11.82 13.17 16.21
C GLY A 101 -12.23 11.78 16.69
N ALA A 102 -11.49 10.74 16.29
CA ALA A 102 -11.73 9.37 16.74
C ALA A 102 -11.49 9.21 18.24
N LEU A 103 -10.42 9.79 18.81
CA LEU A 103 -10.15 9.72 20.25
C LEU A 103 -11.25 10.40 21.09
N VAL A 104 -11.81 11.51 20.61
CA VAL A 104 -12.96 12.14 21.27
C VAL A 104 -14.22 11.28 21.12
N PHE A 105 -14.45 10.69 19.94
CA PHE A 105 -15.58 9.78 19.70
C PHE A 105 -15.56 8.57 20.64
N GLU A 106 -14.39 7.96 20.85
CA GLU A 106 -14.19 6.85 21.79
C GLU A 106 -14.26 7.28 23.27
N GLY A 107 -14.39 8.57 23.54
CA GLY A 107 -14.41 9.10 24.91
C GLY A 107 -13.07 9.03 25.64
N LEU A 108 -11.96 8.89 24.90
CA LEU A 108 -10.60 8.86 25.46
C LEU A 108 -10.08 10.28 25.76
N ALA A 109 -10.67 11.29 25.13
CA ALA A 109 -10.40 12.70 25.37
C ALA A 109 -11.71 13.51 25.32
N LYS A 110 -11.78 14.62 26.06
CA LYS A 110 -12.95 15.49 26.16
C LYS A 110 -13.09 16.45 24.96
N ASP A 111 -11.97 16.78 24.33
CA ASP A 111 -11.87 17.75 23.24
C ASP A 111 -10.65 17.45 22.34
N LEU A 112 -10.51 18.19 21.24
CA LEU A 112 -9.47 17.97 20.24
C LEU A 112 -8.07 18.31 20.75
N ASP A 113 -7.94 19.24 21.71
CA ASP A 113 -6.64 19.63 22.27
C ASP A 113 -6.11 18.52 23.18
N GLU A 114 -6.94 18.01 24.08
CA GLU A 114 -6.62 16.85 24.92
C GLU A 114 -6.39 15.58 24.09
N ALA A 115 -7.13 15.40 23.00
CA ALA A 115 -6.91 14.29 22.07
C ALA A 115 -5.54 14.37 21.38
N ALA A 116 -5.09 15.57 21.02
CA ALA A 116 -3.77 15.76 20.41
C ALA A 116 -2.63 15.51 21.41
N GLU A 117 -2.82 15.90 22.67
CA GLU A 117 -1.89 15.58 23.76
C GLU A 117 -1.82 14.07 24.02
N LEU A 118 -2.97 13.40 24.08
CA LEU A 118 -3.05 11.94 24.26
C LEU A 118 -2.44 11.19 23.08
N ALA A 119 -2.71 11.62 21.84
CA ALA A 119 -2.10 11.03 20.65
C ALA A 119 -0.56 11.17 20.67
N ALA A 120 -0.04 12.27 21.24
CA ALA A 120 1.39 12.50 21.39
C ALA A 120 2.02 11.85 22.63
N SER A 121 1.22 11.33 23.59
CA SER A 121 1.73 10.85 24.88
C SER A 121 2.44 9.49 24.79
N GLY A 122 2.23 8.76 23.70
CA GLY A 122 2.69 7.37 23.52
C GLY A 122 1.77 6.32 24.13
N GLU A 123 0.61 6.73 24.67
CA GLU A 123 -0.40 5.79 25.20
C GLU A 123 -1.29 5.18 24.11
N ILE A 124 -1.37 5.81 22.94
CA ILE A 124 -2.14 5.31 21.79
C ILE A 124 -1.22 4.49 20.89
N THR A 125 -1.67 3.29 20.54
CA THR A 125 -1.01 2.45 19.55
C THR A 125 -1.53 2.82 18.17
N PHE A 126 -0.64 3.33 17.32
CA PHE A 126 -0.94 3.59 15.91
C PHE A 126 -0.40 2.45 15.05
N SER A 127 -1.24 1.90 14.17
CA SER A 127 -0.85 0.83 13.26
C SER A 127 -1.57 0.94 11.90
N PRO A 128 -0.93 0.58 10.78
CA PRO A 128 -1.62 0.52 9.49
C PRO A 128 -2.79 -0.46 9.50
N CYS A 129 -3.90 -0.13 8.83
CA CYS A 129 -4.98 -1.09 8.64
C CYS A 129 -4.50 -2.42 8.02
N HIS A 130 -3.52 -2.36 7.12
CA HIS A 130 -2.98 -3.53 6.40
C HIS A 130 -2.22 -4.52 7.30
N GLU A 131 -1.80 -4.11 8.51
CA GLU A 131 -1.19 -5.00 9.49
C GLU A 131 -2.25 -5.73 10.36
N HIS A 132 -3.53 -5.41 10.15
CA HIS A 132 -4.68 -5.92 10.89
C HIS A 132 -5.77 -6.48 9.96
N ASP A 133 -5.38 -6.99 8.79
CA ASP A 133 -6.30 -7.54 7.76
C ASP A 133 -7.42 -6.56 7.32
N CYS A 134 -7.16 -5.25 7.40
CA CYS A 134 -8.13 -4.20 7.10
C CYS A 134 -7.60 -3.19 6.06
N VAL A 135 -8.50 -2.38 5.51
CA VAL A 135 -8.18 -1.24 4.65
C VAL A 135 -8.98 -0.01 5.07
N GLY A 136 -8.38 1.18 4.93
CA GLY A 136 -9.01 2.44 5.33
C GLY A 136 -9.03 3.45 4.17
N SER A 137 -10.18 4.07 3.92
CA SER A 137 -10.33 5.11 2.89
C SER A 137 -9.79 6.46 3.35
N MET A 138 -9.07 7.17 2.48
CA MET A 138 -8.50 8.50 2.75
C MET A 138 -7.54 8.51 3.96
N ALA A 139 -7.92 9.14 5.09
CA ALA A 139 -7.13 9.05 6.32
C ALA A 139 -7.12 7.62 6.91
N GLY A 140 -8.18 6.85 6.60
CA GLY A 140 -8.33 5.46 7.00
C GLY A 140 -8.34 5.25 8.50
N VAL A 141 -8.76 6.25 9.28
CA VAL A 141 -8.81 6.15 10.72
C VAL A 141 -9.92 5.20 11.14
N THR A 142 -9.55 4.15 11.86
CA THR A 142 -10.47 3.16 12.44
C THR A 142 -10.18 3.05 13.93
N SER A 143 -11.18 3.38 14.76
CA SER A 143 -11.17 3.16 16.20
C SER A 143 -11.96 1.91 16.57
N ALA A 144 -12.10 1.63 17.87
CA ALA A 144 -12.66 0.40 18.43
C ALA A 144 -14.15 0.16 18.05
#